data_AF-A0A7W1ZY47-F1
#
_entry.id   AF-A0A7W1ZY47-F1
#
_cell.length_a   1.000
_cell.length_b   1.000
_cell.length_c   1.000
_cell.angle_alpha   90.00
_cell.angle_beta   90.00
_cell.angle_gamma   90.00
#
_symmetry.space_group_name_H-M   'P 1'
#
loop_
_entity.id
_entity.type
_entity.pdbx_description
1 polymer ?
#
loop_
_entity_poly.entity_id
_entity_poly.type
_entity_poly.pdbx_seq_one_letter_code
_entity_poly.pdbx_strand_id
1 'polypeptide(L)'
;MLLMRVLHRFDSVQHYTQSLNDLLAALRPKLLVRRKVYFQKEAEIFAVVIAEGQNSEIFDKTDALETAESLLQATNSLLPFSLTTRELGERDDIEEKTRRLANLLLNGLRRREEGERKKRQKVKGKICLKKIIFNNN
;
A
#
# COMPACT_ATOMS: atom_id res chain seq x y z
N MET A 1 -2.26 5.18 10.53
CA MET A 1 -1.83 3.77 10.52
C MET A 1 -0.78 3.44 9.46
N LEU A 2 -1.01 3.67 8.15
CA LEU A 2 -0.01 3.35 7.09
C LEU A 2 1.35 4.05 7.27
N LEU A 3 1.35 5.33 7.64
CA LEU A 3 2.59 6.06 7.88
C LEU A 3 3.34 5.51 9.11
N MET A 4 2.59 5.32 10.20
CA MET A 4 3.13 4.83 11.47
C MET A 4 3.79 3.46 11.32
N ARG A 5 3.19 2.50 10.59
CA ARG A 5 3.78 1.17 10.41
C ARG A 5 5.13 1.21 9.68
N VAL A 6 5.29 2.13 8.73
CA VAL A 6 6.54 2.28 7.97
C VAL A 6 7.58 2.95 8.84
N LEU A 7 7.27 4.12 9.41
CA LEU A 7 8.21 4.89 10.22
C LEU A 7 8.65 4.14 11.47
N HIS A 8 7.74 3.47 12.18
CA HIS A 8 8.12 2.67 13.35
C HIS A 8 9.12 1.57 12.99
N ARG A 9 8.90 0.86 11.88
CA ARG A 9 9.81 -0.20 11.43
C ARG A 9 11.14 0.37 10.94
N PHE A 10 11.11 1.52 10.28
CA PHE A 10 12.29 2.27 9.89
C PHE A 10 13.13 2.67 11.10
N ASP A 11 12.52 3.35 12.07
CA ASP A 11 13.18 3.85 13.27
C ASP A 11 13.77 2.71 14.12
N SER A 12 13.16 1.51 14.08
CA SER A 12 13.65 0.32 14.79
C SER A 12 14.97 -0.24 14.23
N VAL A 13 15.36 0.09 13.00
CA VAL A 13 16.51 -0.54 12.33
C VAL A 13 17.51 0.45 11.72
N GLN A 14 17.23 1.76 11.74
CA GLN A 14 18.09 2.81 11.18
C GLN A 14 19.52 2.82 11.73
N HIS A 15 19.75 2.26 12.93
CA HIS A 15 21.09 2.21 13.55
C HIS A 15 21.94 1.00 13.12
N TYR A 16 21.41 0.09 12.29
CA TYR A 16 22.07 -1.16 11.91
C TYR A 16 22.50 -1.21 10.42
N THR A 17 22.62 -0.07 9.73
CA THR A 17 22.70 0.02 8.27
C THR A 17 23.80 -0.82 7.61
N GLN A 18 24.97 -0.98 8.23
CA GLN A 18 26.07 -1.81 7.70
C GLN A 18 25.91 -3.31 8.01
N SER A 19 25.35 -3.67 9.16
CA SER A 19 25.21 -5.07 9.57
C SER A 19 23.89 -5.72 9.16
N LEU A 20 22.92 -4.93 8.66
CA LEU A 20 21.55 -5.41 8.43
C LEU A 20 21.51 -6.50 7.35
N ASN A 21 22.16 -6.28 6.20
CA ASN A 21 22.12 -7.23 5.08
C ASN A 21 22.75 -8.59 5.45
N ASP A 22 23.87 -8.56 6.16
CA ASP A 22 24.58 -9.77 6.59
C ASP A 22 23.83 -10.52 7.70
N LEU A 23 23.28 -9.79 8.69
CA LEU A 23 22.45 -10.35 9.75
C LEU A 23 21.16 -11.00 9.17
N LEU A 24 20.57 -10.37 8.15
CA LEU A 24 19.35 -10.86 7.52
C LEU A 24 19.58 -12.08 6.63
N ALA A 25 20.75 -12.18 5.98
CA ALA A 25 21.11 -13.34 5.19
C ALA A 25 21.07 -14.63 6.03
N ALA A 26 21.57 -14.56 7.27
CA ALA A 26 21.56 -15.68 8.22
C ALA A 26 20.18 -16.00 8.82
N LEU A 27 19.28 -15.01 8.94
CA LEU A 27 17.97 -15.16 9.61
C LEU A 27 16.78 -15.35 8.65
N ARG A 28 17.01 -15.24 7.34
CA ARG A 28 15.99 -15.23 6.27
C ARG A 28 14.85 -16.24 6.45
N PRO A 29 15.07 -17.54 6.70
CA PRO A 29 13.99 -18.52 6.73
C PRO A 29 12.99 -18.26 7.89
N LYS A 30 13.50 -18.04 9.10
CA LYS A 30 12.66 -17.78 10.28
C LYS A 30 11.99 -16.40 10.23
N LEU A 31 12.67 -15.42 9.62
CA LEU A 31 12.13 -14.08 9.40
C LEU A 31 10.94 -14.10 8.44
N LEU A 32 11.02 -14.86 7.34
CA LEU A 32 9.96 -14.94 6.33
C LEU A 32 8.67 -15.57 6.88
N VAL A 33 8.78 -16.64 7.67
CA VAL A 33 7.62 -17.26 8.33
C VAL A 33 6.92 -16.28 9.27
N ARG A 34 7.69 -15.58 10.10
CA ARG A 34 7.15 -14.55 11.00
C ARG A 34 6.52 -13.40 10.22
N ARG A 35 7.15 -12.96 9.12
CA ARG A 35 6.64 -11.89 8.26
C ARG A 35 5.26 -12.22 7.72
N LYS A 36 5.02 -13.47 7.28
CA LYS A 36 3.70 -13.90 6.78
C LYS A 36 2.64 -13.83 7.88
N VAL A 37 2.95 -14.34 9.07
CA VAL A 37 2.01 -14.32 10.22
C VAL A 37 1.68 -12.89 10.65
N TYR A 38 2.69 -12.03 10.81
CA TYR A 38 2.47 -10.64 11.19
C TYR A 38 1.75 -9.84 10.10
N PHE A 39 2.01 -10.15 8.83
CA PHE A 39 1.30 -9.53 7.71
C PHE A 39 -0.20 -9.85 7.78
N GLN A 40 -0.57 -11.11 8.02
CA GLN A 40 -1.99 -11.49 8.13
C GLN A 40 -2.68 -10.78 9.30
N LYS A 41 -2.06 -10.80 10.49
CA LYS A 41 -2.61 -10.13 11.68
C LYS A 41 -2.76 -8.62 11.46
N GLU A 42 -1.80 -7.99 10.78
CA GLU A 42 -1.89 -6.59 10.42
C GLU A 42 -3.02 -6.33 9.41
N ALA A 43 -3.21 -7.22 8.44
CA ALA A 43 -4.29 -7.14 7.46
C ALA A 43 -5.68 -7.23 8.12
N GLU A 44 -5.86 -8.14 9.08
CA GLU A 44 -7.09 -8.29 9.85
C GLU A 44 -7.45 -6.98 10.59
N ILE A 45 -6.47 -6.33 11.22
CA ILE A 45 -6.69 -5.04 11.92
C ILE A 45 -7.09 -3.94 10.91
N PHE A 46 -6.43 -3.89 9.74
CA PHE A 46 -6.76 -2.92 8.70
C PHE A 46 -8.14 -3.16 8.08
N ALA A 47 -8.54 -4.43 7.94
CA ALA A 47 -9.84 -4.81 7.41
C ALA A 47 -10.98 -4.26 8.27
N VAL A 48 -10.82 -4.26 9.61
CA VAL A 48 -11.80 -3.65 10.53
C VAL A 48 -11.99 -2.16 10.22
N VAL A 49 -10.88 -1.40 10.09
CA VAL A 49 -10.94 0.04 9.80
C VAL A 49 -11.55 0.31 8.42
N ILE A 50 -11.25 -0.52 7.42
CA ILE A 50 -11.85 -0.41 6.08
C ILE A 50 -13.35 -0.67 6.14
N ALA A 51 -13.78 -1.73 6.83
CA ALA A 51 -15.18 -2.07 6.99
C ALA A 51 -15.96 -0.95 7.71
N GLU A 52 -15.39 -0.35 8.76
CA GLU A 52 -15.97 0.82 9.44
C GLU A 52 -16.11 2.02 8.49
N GLY A 53 -15.10 2.29 7.67
CA GLY A 53 -15.15 3.35 6.65
C GLY A 53 -16.18 3.08 5.55
N GLN A 54 -16.40 1.82 5.18
CA GLN A 54 -17.44 1.40 4.24
C GLN A 54 -18.85 1.54 4.84
N ASN A 55 -19.02 1.14 6.11
CA ASN A 55 -20.28 1.29 6.85
C ASN A 55 -20.66 2.76 7.05
N SER A 56 -19.66 3.63 7.18
CA SER A 56 -19.81 5.08 7.26
C SER A 56 -19.88 5.77 5.89
N GLU A 57 -19.92 4.99 4.81
CA GLU A 57 -20.00 5.48 3.43
C GLU A 57 -18.82 6.35 2.94
N ILE A 58 -17.72 6.38 3.69
CA ILE A 58 -16.48 7.10 3.35
C ILE A 58 -15.70 6.35 2.26
N PHE A 59 -15.71 5.02 2.32
CA PHE A 59 -15.05 4.13 1.35
C PHE A 59 -16.05 3.38 0.48
N ASP A 60 -15.63 3.05 -0.73
CA ASP A 60 -16.38 2.17 -1.62
C ASP A 60 -16.51 0.75 -1.03
N LYS A 61 -17.67 0.12 -1.25
CA LYS A 61 -17.89 -1.27 -0.85
C LYS A 61 -17.01 -2.20 -1.70
N THR A 62 -16.09 -2.88 -1.04
CA THR A 62 -15.14 -3.88 -1.56
C THR A 62 -14.93 -4.96 -0.50
N ASP A 63 -14.24 -6.05 -0.82
CA ASP A 63 -13.76 -6.97 0.22
C ASP A 63 -12.73 -6.25 1.11
N ALA A 64 -13.06 -6.08 2.39
CA ALA A 64 -12.25 -5.30 3.31
C ALA A 64 -10.88 -5.93 3.58
N LEU A 65 -10.80 -7.27 3.62
CA LEU A 65 -9.56 -8.00 3.88
C LEU A 65 -8.65 -7.97 2.65
N GLU A 66 -9.16 -8.26 1.46
CA GLU A 66 -8.36 -8.17 0.22
C GLU A 66 -7.84 -6.74 -0.01
N THR A 67 -8.67 -5.75 0.33
CA THR A 67 -8.28 -4.34 0.28
C THR A 67 -7.16 -4.04 1.28
N ALA A 68 -7.27 -4.52 2.52
CA ALA A 68 -6.24 -4.37 3.55
C ALA A 68 -4.91 -5.00 3.11
N GLU A 69 -4.94 -6.24 2.62
CA GLU A 69 -3.77 -6.95 2.11
C GLU A 69 -3.11 -6.17 0.97
N SER A 70 -3.90 -5.63 0.04
CA SER A 70 -3.41 -4.80 -1.06
C SER A 70 -2.71 -3.52 -0.58
N LEU A 71 -3.30 -2.81 0.39
CA LEU A 71 -2.69 -1.61 0.99
C LEU A 71 -1.35 -1.92 1.67
N LEU A 72 -1.32 -3.00 2.44
CA LEU A 72 -0.12 -3.42 3.17
C LEU A 72 0.97 -3.89 2.21
N GLN A 73 0.60 -4.62 1.16
CA GLN A 73 1.53 -5.09 0.13
C GLN A 73 2.11 -3.92 -0.66
N ALA A 74 1.29 -2.95 -1.06
CA ALA A 74 1.75 -1.76 -1.78
C ALA A 74 2.77 -0.95 -0.96
N THR A 75 2.60 -0.87 0.35
CA THR A 75 3.50 -0.12 1.25
C THR A 75 4.72 -0.92 1.72
N ASN A 76 4.81 -2.21 1.39
CA ASN A 76 5.96 -3.04 1.79
C ASN A 76 7.27 -2.61 1.12
N SER A 77 7.22 -1.94 -0.04
CA SER A 77 8.40 -1.43 -0.75
C SER A 77 9.14 -0.33 0.02
N LEU A 78 8.47 0.32 0.97
CA LEU A 78 9.03 1.39 1.81
C LEU A 78 9.53 0.87 3.16
N LEU A 79 9.46 -0.44 3.40
CA LEU A 79 10.00 -1.05 4.61
C LEU A 79 11.51 -1.22 4.50
N PRO A 80 12.24 -1.19 5.63
CA PRO A 80 13.71 -1.16 5.64
C PRO A 80 14.41 -2.24 4.79
N PHE A 81 13.85 -3.45 4.75
CA PHE A 81 14.40 -4.57 3.98
C PHE A 81 14.32 -4.39 2.46
N SER A 82 13.53 -3.43 2.01
CA SER A 82 13.37 -3.07 0.60
C SER A 82 14.10 -1.78 0.24
N LEU A 83 14.72 -1.11 1.22
CA LEU A 83 15.45 0.14 1.04
C LEU A 83 16.95 -0.12 0.88
N THR A 84 17.60 0.75 0.13
CA THR A 84 19.07 0.80 0.06
C THR A 84 19.66 1.40 1.33
N THR A 85 20.97 1.19 1.57
CA THR A 85 21.69 1.79 2.70
C THR A 85 21.62 3.31 2.69
N ARG A 86 21.63 3.92 1.50
CA ARG A 86 21.43 5.37 1.33
C ARG A 86 20.04 5.80 1.80
N GLU A 87 19.00 5.12 1.34
CA GLU A 87 17.62 5.44 1.74
C GLU A 87 17.35 5.21 3.23
N LEU A 88 18.09 4.30 3.88
CA LEU A 88 18.05 4.13 5.34
C LEU A 88 18.64 5.31 6.11
N GLY A 89 19.42 6.18 5.47
CA GLY A 89 19.92 7.43 6.05
C GLY A 89 18.99 8.62 5.86
N GLU A 90 17.97 8.51 5.01
CA GLU A 90 17.10 9.62 4.57
C GLU A 90 15.68 9.45 5.14
N ARG A 91 15.52 9.58 6.46
CA ARG A 91 14.23 9.37 7.15
C ARG A 91 13.10 10.24 6.61
N ASP A 92 13.37 11.53 6.42
CA ASP A 92 12.37 12.50 5.96
C ASP A 92 11.87 12.17 4.55
N ASP A 93 12.75 11.67 3.68
CA ASP A 93 12.39 11.24 2.34
C ASP A 93 11.49 10.01 2.37
N ILE A 94 11.76 9.05 3.26
CA ILE A 94 10.90 7.87 3.46
C ILE A 94 9.53 8.28 4.02
N GLU A 95 9.50 9.23 4.96
CA GLU A 95 8.26 9.79 5.46
C GLU A 95 7.43 10.41 4.32
N GLU A 96 8.05 11.26 3.50
CA GLU A 96 7.36 11.94 2.41
C GLU A 96 6.88 10.96 1.33
N LYS A 97 7.72 10.00 0.92
CA LYS A 97 7.35 8.91 -0.01
C LYS A 97 6.16 8.11 0.54
N THR A 98 6.20 7.76 1.82
CA THR A 98 5.12 7.00 2.46
C THR A 98 3.82 7.79 2.51
N ARG A 99 3.89 9.08 2.85
CA ARG A 99 2.73 9.98 2.88
C ARG A 99 2.09 10.09 1.50
N ARG A 100 2.90 10.29 0.45
CA ARG A 100 2.43 10.35 -0.94
C ARG A 100 1.76 9.06 -1.38
N LEU A 101 2.37 7.91 -1.11
CA LEU A 101 1.80 6.60 -1.44
C LEU A 101 0.51 6.33 -0.66
N ALA A 102 0.48 6.60 0.64
CA ALA A 102 -0.71 6.43 1.47
C ALA A 102 -1.87 7.29 0.97
N ASN A 103 -1.62 8.57 0.63
CA ASN A 103 -2.63 9.45 0.06
C ASN A 103 -3.16 8.91 -1.28
N LEU A 104 -2.28 8.43 -2.16
CA LEU A 104 -2.68 7.85 -3.44
C LEU A 104 -3.61 6.65 -3.24
N LEU A 105 -3.22 5.72 -2.35
CA LEU A 105 -3.98 4.52 -2.06
C LEU A 105 -5.34 4.84 -1.42
N LEU A 106 -5.37 5.70 -0.40
CA LEU A 106 -6.60 6.08 0.28
C LEU A 106 -7.57 6.81 -0.65
N ASN A 107 -7.07 7.72 -1.50
CA ASN A 107 -7.89 8.37 -2.53
C ASN A 107 -8.44 7.38 -3.56
N GLY A 108 -7.78 6.23 -3.76
CA GLY A 108 -8.28 5.12 -4.56
C GLY A 108 -9.48 4.40 -3.94
N LEU A 109 -9.59 4.40 -2.60
CA LEU A 109 -10.66 3.74 -1.85
C LEU A 109 -11.85 4.63 -1.52
N ARG A 110 -11.65 5.96 -1.53
CA ARG A 110 -12.71 6.92 -1.25
C ARG A 110 -13.90 6.70 -2.18
N ARG A 111 -15.10 6.62 -1.58
CA ARG A 111 -16.35 6.60 -2.32
C ARG A 111 -16.41 7.87 -3.17
N ARG A 112 -16.55 7.70 -4.48
CA ARG A 112 -16.78 8.83 -5.38
C ARG A 112 -18.27 9.13 -5.45
N GLU A 113 -18.61 10.41 -5.42
CA GLU A 113 -19.95 10.88 -5.69
C GLU A 113 -20.42 10.40 -7.07
N GLU A 114 -21.70 10.07 -7.20
CA GLU A 114 -22.28 9.43 -8.39
C GLU A 114 -22.06 10.23 -9.69
N GLY A 115 -21.91 11.56 -9.59
CA GLY A 115 -21.60 12.45 -10.70
C GLY A 115 -20.23 12.17 -11.36
N GLU A 116 -19.25 11.72 -10.60
CA GLU A 116 -17.89 11.43 -11.10
C GLU A 116 -17.78 10.02 -11.70
N ARG A 117 -18.51 9.04 -11.13
CA ARG A 117 -18.60 7.67 -11.65
C ARG A 117 -19.15 7.64 -13.08
N LYS A 118 -20.22 8.40 -13.35
CA LYS A 118 -20.83 8.52 -14.69
C LYS A 118 -19.86 9.12 -15.71
N LYS A 119 -19.05 10.12 -15.34
CA LYS A 119 -18.03 10.72 -16.21
C LYS A 119 -16.96 9.70 -16.62
N ARG A 120 -16.45 8.88 -15.69
CA ARG A 120 -15.43 7.85 -16.00
C ARG A 120 -15.97 6.68 -16.83
N GLN A 121 -17.21 6.23 -16.60
CA GLN A 121 -17.84 5.21 -17.46
C GLN A 121 -18.03 5.73 -18.90
N LYS A 122 -18.41 7.00 -19.06
CA LYS A 122 -18.51 7.66 -20.38
C LYS A 122 -17.15 7.78 -21.08
N VAL A 123 -16.08 8.05 -20.33
CA VAL A 123 -14.69 8.08 -20.85
C VAL A 123 -14.19 6.69 -21.22
N LYS A 124 -14.41 5.66 -20.38
CA LYS A 124 -14.08 4.26 -20.71
C LYS A 124 -14.82 3.77 -21.95
N GLY A 125 -16.12 4.09 -22.08
CA GLY A 125 -16.91 3.77 -23.28
C GLY A 125 -16.33 4.42 -24.55
N LYS A 126 -15.94 5.70 -24.49
CA LYS A 126 -15.29 6.40 -25.61
C LYS A 126 -13.92 5.83 -25.98
N ILE A 127 -13.12 5.42 -25.01
CA ILE A 127 -11.81 4.79 -25.25
C ILE A 127 -11.99 3.39 -25.87
N CYS A 128 -12.97 2.61 -25.39
CA CYS A 128 -13.29 1.30 -25.95
C CYS A 128 -13.78 1.40 -27.40
N LEU A 129 -14.70 2.34 -27.68
CA LEU A 129 -15.17 2.64 -29.05
C LEU A 129 -14.03 3.08 -29.98
N LYS A 130 -13.12 3.95 -29.52
CA LYS A 130 -11.94 4.32 -30.32
C LYS A 130 -11.03 3.12 -30.62
N LYS A 131 -10.82 2.20 -29.66
CA LYS A 131 -10.04 0.97 -29.89
C LYS A 131 -10.69 0.03 -30.91
N ILE A 132 -12.01 -0.11 -30.90
CA ILE A 132 -12.75 -0.93 -31.87
C ILE A 132 -12.65 -0.32 -33.28
N ILE A 133 -12.75 1.00 -33.41
CA ILE A 133 -12.66 1.70 -34.70
C ILE A 133 -11.23 1.64 -35.28
N PHE A 134 -10.19 1.69 -34.43
CA PHE A 134 -8.80 1.63 -34.88
C PHE A 134 -8.24 0.23 -35.15
N ASN A 135 -8.89 -0.85 -34.66
CA ASN A 135 -8.47 -2.23 -34.91
C ASN A 135 -9.14 -2.89 -36.13
N ASN A 136 -10.01 -2.17 -36.84
CA ASN A 136 -10.75 -2.65 -38.02
C ASN A 136 -10.34 -1.94 -39.33
N ASN A 137 -9.22 -1.21 -39.33
CA ASN A 137 -8.54 -0.67 -40.51
C ASN A 137 -7.11 -1.23 -40.57
#